data_AF-A0A645EB72-F1
#
_entry.id   AF-A0A645EB72-F1
#
_cell.length_a   1.000
_cell.length_b   1.000
_cell.length_c   1.000
_cell.angle_alpha   90.00
_cell.angle_beta   90.00
_cell.angle_gamma   90.00
#
_symmetry.space_group_name_H-M   'P 1'
#
loop_
_entity.id
_entity.type
_entity.pdbx_description
1 polymer ?
#
loop_
_entity_poly.entity_id
_entity_poly.type
_entity_poly.pdbx_seq_one_letter_code
_entity_poly.pdbx_strand_id
1 'polypeptide(L)' 'MLDSLTERQREVVYLRYVQEYDYVQISELLNISIHGCRKLLSKAMQNLREKYGAFVFLFLLS' A
#
# COMPACT_ATOMS: atom_id res chain seq x y z
N MET A 1 -7.17 0.86 9.67
CA MET A 1 -5.99 1.39 8.94
C MET A 1 -6.14 1.18 7.44
N LEU A 2 -6.35 -0.06 6.98
CA LEU A 2 -6.52 -0.41 5.57
C LEU A 2 -7.86 0.05 4.96
N ASP A 3 -8.91 0.27 5.77
CA ASP A 3 -10.20 0.80 5.28
C ASP A 3 -10.11 2.23 4.75
N SER A 4 -9.04 2.93 5.13
CA SER A 4 -8.77 4.30 4.68
C SER A 4 -8.23 4.38 3.25
N LEU A 5 -7.88 3.23 2.65
CA LEU A 5 -7.40 3.04 1.29
C LEU A 5 -8.56 2.75 0.34
N THR A 6 -8.39 3.14 -0.93
CA THR A 6 -9.30 2.66 -1.99
C THR A 6 -9.18 1.15 -2.13
N GLU A 7 -10.20 0.50 -2.70
CA GLU A 7 -10.18 -0.96 -2.92
C GLU A 7 -8.90 -1.42 -3.64
N ARG A 8 -8.52 -0.72 -4.71
CA ARG A 8 -7.31 -1.03 -5.50
C ARG A 8 -6.01 -0.84 -4.70
N GLN A 9 -5.96 0.17 -3.83
CA GLN A 9 -4.81 0.38 -2.95
C GLN A 9 -4.74 -0.70 -1.86
N ARG A 10 -5.88 -1.15 -1.34
CA ARG A 10 -5.95 -2.22 -0.34
C ARG A 10 -5.51 -3.55 -0.94
N GLU A 11 -5.97 -3.84 -2.15
CA GLU A 11 -5.62 -5.05 -2.91
C GLU A 11 -4.11 -5.13 -3.17
N VAL A 12 -3.47 -4.05 -3.67
CA VAL A 12 -2.01 -4.06 -3.92
C VAL A 12 -1.21 -4.25 -2.64
N VAL A 13 -1.67 -3.70 -1.51
CA VAL A 13 -1.03 -3.84 -0.20
C VAL A 13 -1.17 -5.26 0.32
N TYR A 14 -2.35 -5.86 0.16
CA TYR A 14 -2.59 -7.25 0.55
C TYR A 14 -1.71 -8.21 -0.26
N LEU A 15 -1.68 -8.06 -1.58
CA LEU A 15 -0.84 -8.89 -2.45
C LEU A 15 0.65 -8.76 -2.10
N ARG A 16 1.13 -7.54 -1.79
CA ARG A 16 2.54 -7.31 -1.48
C ARG A 16 2.98 -7.82 -0.11
N TYR A 17 2.16 -7.58 0.93
CA TYR A 17 2.58 -7.77 2.32
C TYR A 17 1.93 -8.96 3.02
N VAL A 18 0.83 -9.50 2.48
CA VAL A 18 0.17 -10.69 3.02
C VAL A 18 0.47 -11.91 2.16
N GLN A 19 0.40 -11.75 0.84
CA GLN A 19 0.68 -12.83 -0.12
C GLN A 19 2.14 -12.82 -0.62
N GLU A 20 2.94 -11.85 -0.18
CA GLU A 20 4.39 -11.73 -0.46
C GLU A 20 4.77 -11.69 -1.95
N TYR A 21 3.84 -11.35 -2.85
CA TYR A 21 4.13 -11.24 -4.28
C TYR A 21 5.09 -10.08 -4.59
N ASP A 22 5.91 -10.26 -5.61
CA ASP A 22 6.77 -9.21 -6.15
C ASP A 22 6.02 -8.25 -7.09
N TYR A 23 6.69 -7.16 -7.48
CA TYR A 23 6.08 -6.15 -8.34
C TYR A 23 5.69 -6.63 -9.73
N VAL A 24 6.38 -7.65 -10.26
CA VAL A 24 6.10 -8.23 -11.58
C VAL A 24 4.83 -9.08 -11.48
N GLN A 25 4.78 -10.00 -10.51
CA GLN A 25 3.62 -10.85 -10.24
C GLN A 25 2.36 -10.03 -9.96
N ILE A 26 2.48 -8.98 -9.14
CA ILE A 26 1.35 -8.08 -8.85
C ILE A 26 0.91 -7.33 -10.11
N SER A 27 1.87 -6.88 -10.94
CA SER A 27 1.53 -6.14 -12.16
C SER A 27 0.77 -7.02 -13.16
N GLU A 28 1.12 -8.31 -13.25
CA GLU A 28 0.42 -9.30 -14.06
C GLU A 28 -0.99 -9.58 -13.51
N LEU A 29 -1.11 -9.86 -12.20
CA LEU A 29 -2.40 -10.14 -11.54
C LEU A 29 -3.38 -8.96 -11.65
N LEU A 30 -2.86 -7.73 -11.49
CA LEU A 30 -3.66 -6.51 -11.56
C LEU A 30 -3.83 -5.98 -12.99
N ASN A 31 -3.22 -6.64 -13.99
CA ASN A 31 -3.21 -6.22 -15.39
C ASN A 31 -2.83 -4.73 -15.57
N ILE A 32 -1.71 -4.33 -14.94
CA ILE A 32 -1.14 -2.98 -15.00
C ILE A 32 0.36 -3.08 -15.32
N SER A 33 0.98 -1.96 -15.69
CA SER A 33 2.44 -1.96 -15.84
C SER A 33 3.15 -2.08 -14.49
N ILE A 34 4.37 -2.63 -14.48
CA ILE A 34 5.23 -2.67 -13.28
C ILE A 34 5.41 -1.26 -12.69
N HIS A 35 5.56 -0.24 -13.53
CA HIS A 35 5.63 1.15 -13.09
C HIS A 35 4.33 1.61 -12.42
N GLY A 36 3.17 1.26 -13.00
CA GLY A 36 1.86 1.49 -12.42
C GLY A 36 1.69 0.81 -11.07
N CYS A 37 2.14 -0.44 -10.93
CA CYS A 37 2.14 -1.18 -9.66
C CYS A 37 2.96 -0.47 -8.59
N ARG A 38 4.19 -0.05 -8.90
CA ARG A 38 5.05 0.70 -7.97
C ARG A 38 4.41 2.02 -7.54
N LYS A 39 3.83 2.75 -8.48
CA LYS A 39 3.11 4.00 -8.21
C LYS A 39 1.89 3.78 -7.32
N LEU A 40 1.10 2.75 -7.60
CA LEU A 40 -0.08 2.40 -6.82
C LEU A 40 0.28 2.04 -5.38
N LEU A 41 1.28 1.19 -5.20
CA LEU A 41 1.76 0.80 -3.86
C LEU A 41 2.36 2.00 -3.10
N SER A 42 3.18 2.82 -3.77
CA SER A 42 3.74 4.04 -3.18
C SER A 42 2.65 4.98 -2.69
N LYS A 43 1.60 5.19 -3.51
CA LYS A 43 0.47 6.05 -3.12
C LYS A 43 -0.37 5.45 -1.99
N ALA A 44 -0.52 4.13 -1.94
CA ALA A 44 -1.14 3.47 -0.79
C ALA A 44 -0.34 3.71 0.51
N MET A 45 0.98 3.55 0.46
CA MET A 45 1.86 3.79 1.62
C MET A 45 1.87 5.26 2.05
N GLN A 46 1.86 6.20 1.10
CA GLN A 46 1.73 7.62 1.38
C GLN A 46 0.42 7.93 2.11
N ASN A 47 -0.72 7.43 1.59
CA ASN A 47 -2.03 7.63 2.21
C ASN A 47 -2.08 7.10 3.66
N LEU A 48 -1.47 5.94 3.92
CA LEU A 48 -1.37 5.40 5.28
C LEU A 48 -0.52 6.29 6.18
N ARG A 49 0.62 6.77 5.69
CA ARG A 49 1.53 7.64 6.46
C ARG A 49 0.89 8.98 6.79
N GLU A 50 0.17 9.59 5.85
CA GLU A 50 -0.50 10.87 6.09
C GLU A 50 -1.60 10.74 7.13
N LYS A 51 -2.37 9.65 7.09
CA LYS A 51 -3.48 9.43 8.04
C LYS A 51 -3.03 8.97 9.41
N TYR A 52 -1.96 8.18 9.50
CA TYR A 52 -1.58 7.49 10.74
C TYR A 52 -0.18 7.80 11.23
N GLY A 53 0.68 8.43 10.42
CA GLY A 53 2.08 8.70 10.78
C GLY A 53 2.23 9.61 11.99
N ALA A 54 1.39 10.65 12.10
CA ALA A 54 1.37 11.52 13.27
C ALA A 54 0.91 10.78 14.55
N PHE A 55 -0.10 9.90 14.43
CA PHE A 55 -0.59 9.11 15.56
C PHE A 55 0.46 8.11 16.07
N VAL A 56 1.18 7.45 15.16
CA VAL A 56 2.29 6.56 15.51
C VAL A 56 3.42 7.34 16.18
N PHE A 57 3.77 8.51 15.64
CA PHE A 57 4.82 9.34 16.24
C PHE A 57 4.47 9.83 17.65
N LEU A 58 3.24 10.28 17.87
CA LEU A 58 2.75 10.69 19.19
C LEU A 58 2.72 9.53 20.19
N PHE A 59 2.30 8.34 19.76
CA PHE A 59 2.30 7.14 20.59
C PHE A 59 3.71 6.67 20.98
N LEU A 60 4.71 6.88 20.13
CA LEU A 60 6.10 6.52 20.42
C LEU A 60 6.81 7.51 21.37
N LEU A 61 6.27 8.72 21.52
CA LEU A 61 6.81 9.76 22.40
C LEU A 61 6.12 9.84 23.77
N SER A 62 4.99 9.15 23.94
CA SER A 62 4.27 8.99 25.21
C SER A 62 4.80 7.81 26.00
#